data_AF-A0A4P2X2M4-F1
#
_entry.id   AF-A0A4P2X2M4-F1
#
_cell.length_a   1.000
_cell.length_b   1.000
_cell.length_c   1.000
_cell.angle_alpha   90.00
_cell.angle_beta   90.00
_cell.angle_gamma   90.00
#
_symmetry.space_group_name_H-M   'P 1'
#
loop_
_entity.id
_entity.type
_entity.pdbx_description
1 polymer ?
#
loop_
_entity_poly.entity_id
_entity_poly.type
_entity_poly.pdbx_seq_one_letter_code
_entity_poly.pdbx_strand_id
1 'polypeptide(L)' 'MNSLKPVIPANLIQPCPNLNELAGTTGKDLMIWSVDTVAKYNDCKARHGALVKALE' A
#
# COMPACT_ATOMS: atom_id res chain seq x y z
N MET A 1 -11.09 10.92 31.81
CA MET A 1 -10.00 10.04 31.34
C MET A 1 -9.50 10.60 30.03
N ASN A 2 -8.33 11.24 30.03
CA ASN A 2 -7.73 11.76 28.80
C ASN A 2 -7.33 10.58 27.93
N SER A 3 -8.11 10.30 26.88
CA SER A 3 -7.72 9.35 25.85
C SER A 3 -6.53 9.94 25.10
N LEU A 4 -5.32 9.46 25.40
CA LEU A 4 -4.14 9.72 24.59
C LEU A 4 -4.41 9.06 23.24
N LYS A 5 -4.76 9.86 22.23
CA LYS A 5 -4.91 9.36 20.86
C LYS A 5 -3.60 8.66 20.46
N PRO A 6 -3.66 7.45 19.89
CA PRO A 6 -2.47 6.79 19.39
C PRO A 6 -1.73 7.72 18.43
N VAL A 7 -0.43 7.94 18.68
CA VAL A 7 0.41 8.69 17.75
C VAL A 7 0.76 7.75 16.60
N ILE A 8 0.02 7.86 15.51
CA ILE A 8 0.23 7.01 14.33
C ILE A 8 1.39 7.58 13.50
N PRO A 9 2.42 6.78 13.18
CA PRO A 9 3.50 7.19 12.30
C PRO A 9 2.98 7.71 10.93
N ALA A 10 3.54 8.83 10.47
CA ALA A 10 3.08 9.51 9.25
C ALA A 10 3.15 8.64 7.98
N ASN A 11 4.05 7.66 7.95
CA ASN A 11 4.17 6.71 6.83
C ASN A 11 3.01 5.71 6.75
N LEU A 12 2.32 5.43 7.86
CA LEU A 12 1.19 4.49 7.90
C LEU A 12 -0.12 5.11 7.42
N ILE A 13 -0.26 6.43 7.55
CA ILE A 13 -1.43 7.18 7.09
C ILE A 13 -1.29 7.71 5.66
N GLN A 14 -0.16 7.43 4.99
CA GLN A 14 -0.03 7.72 3.57
C GLN A 14 -1.02 6.85 2.79
N PRO A 15 -1.70 7.41 1.78
CA PRO A 15 -2.57 6.62 0.90
C PRO A 15 -1.77 5.54 0.18
N CYS A 16 -2.45 4.47 -0.21
CA CYS A 16 -1.84 3.46 -1.06
C CYS A 16 -1.56 4.04 -2.45
N PRO A 17 -0.45 3.64 -3.09
CA PRO A 17 -0.11 4.13 -4.42
C PRO A 17 -1.18 3.69 -5.41
N ASN A 18 -1.46 4.57 -6.38
CA ASN A 18 -2.30 4.19 -7.51
C ASN A 18 -1.61 3.08 -8.30
N LEU A 19 -2.43 2.14 -8.77
CA LEU A 19 -1.96 1.13 -9.72
C LEU A 19 -1.74 1.79 -11.08
N ASN A 20 -0.70 1.34 -11.78
CA ASN A 20 -0.50 1.76 -13.16
C ASN A 20 -1.58 1.11 -14.02
N GLU A 21 -1.97 1.76 -15.10
CA GLU A 21 -2.73 1.08 -16.16
C GLU A 21 -1.79 0.14 -16.93
N LEU A 22 -2.35 -0.93 -17.49
CA LEU A 22 -1.60 -1.79 -18.40
C LEU A 22 -1.38 -1.04 -19.71
N ALA A 23 -0.15 -0.59 -19.94
CA ALA A 23 0.24 0.06 -21.18
C ALA A 23 0.89 -0.95 -22.12
N GLY A 24 0.16 -1.38 -23.15
CA GLY A 24 0.65 -2.31 -24.16
C GLY A 24 -0.16 -3.59 -24.26
N THR A 25 0.19 -4.43 -25.22
CA THR A 25 -0.54 -5.68 -25.54
C THR A 25 0.36 -6.90 -25.56
N THR A 26 1.65 -6.75 -25.23
CA THR A 26 2.60 -7.86 -25.23
C THR A 26 2.67 -8.55 -23.88
N GLY A 27 3.12 -9.81 -23.88
CA GLY A 27 3.39 -10.53 -22.63
C GLY A 27 4.47 -9.86 -21.76
N LYS A 28 5.41 -9.12 -22.37
CA LYS A 28 6.42 -8.34 -21.65
C LYS A 28 5.77 -7.19 -20.88
N ASP A 29 4.85 -6.45 -21.51
CA ASP A 29 4.14 -5.34 -20.89
C ASP A 29 3.31 -5.84 -19.69
N LEU A 30 2.59 -6.95 -19.90
CA LEU A 30 1.82 -7.61 -18.84
C LEU A 30 2.70 -8.05 -17.67
N MET A 31 3.86 -8.65 -17.94
CA MET A 31 4.78 -9.10 -16.89
C MET A 31 5.31 -7.92 -16.06
N ILE A 32 5.76 -6.84 -16.72
CA ILE A 32 6.26 -5.65 -16.02
C ILE A 32 5.16 -5.02 -15.17
N TRP A 33 3.97 -4.86 -15.74
CA TRP A 33 2.81 -4.33 -15.02
C TRP A 33 2.42 -5.20 -13.81
N SER A 34 2.46 -6.52 -13.96
CA SER A 34 2.09 -7.46 -12.91
C SER A 34 3.04 -7.38 -11.71
N VAL A 35 4.35 -7.32 -11.97
CA VAL A 35 5.38 -7.19 -10.91
C VAL A 35 5.21 -5.87 -10.15
N ASP A 36 5.05 -4.75 -10.85
CA ASP A 36 4.80 -3.43 -10.23
C ASP A 36 3.51 -3.43 -9.39
N THR A 37 2.44 -4.00 -9.91
CA THR A 37 1.14 -4.09 -9.23
C THR A 37 1.24 -4.90 -7.94
N VAL A 38 1.91 -6.06 -7.96
CA VAL A 38 2.11 -6.89 -6.77
C VAL A 38 2.98 -6.18 -5.73
N ALA A 39 4.03 -5.48 -6.16
CA ALA A 39 4.88 -4.70 -5.25
C ALA A 39 4.09 -3.60 -4.53
N LYS A 40 3.30 -2.80 -5.27
CA LYS A 40 2.43 -1.75 -4.74
C LYS A 40 1.37 -2.30 -3.78
N TYR A 41 0.76 -3.43 -4.12
CA TYR A 41 -0.21 -4.10 -3.25
C TYR A 41 0.43 -4.55 -1.92
N ASN A 42 1.60 -5.20 -1.97
CA ASN A 42 2.27 -5.71 -0.78
C ASN A 42 2.69 -4.58 0.17
N ASP A 43 3.19 -3.46 -0.35
CA ASP A 43 3.50 -2.27 0.43
C ASP A 43 2.25 -1.67 1.10
N CYS A 44 1.16 -1.50 0.34
CA CYS A 44 -0.13 -1.05 0.88
C CYS A 44 -0.63 -1.97 2.00
N LYS A 45 -0.62 -3.29 1.76
CA LYS A 45 -1.04 -4.30 2.74
C LYS A 45 -0.22 -4.24 4.03
N ALA A 46 1.09 -4.07 3.91
CA ALA A 46 1.99 -3.98 5.07
C ALA A 46 1.69 -2.73 5.92
N ARG A 47 1.52 -1.56 5.28
CA ARG A 47 1.16 -0.32 5.98
C ARG A 47 -0.21 -0.43 6.66
N HIS A 48 -1.20 -0.99 5.97
CA HIS A 48 -2.53 -1.18 6.54
C HIS A 48 -2.50 -2.15 7.74
N GLY A 49 -1.75 -3.26 7.65
CA GLY A 49 -1.59 -4.19 8.77
C GLY A 49 -0.89 -3.55 9.98
N ALA A 50 0.11 -2.70 9.76
CA ALA A 50 0.76 -1.94 10.83
C ALA A 50 -0.17 -0.88 11.44
N LEU A 51 -1.02 -0.25 10.63
CA LEU A 51 -2.01 0.72 11.09
C LEU A 51 -3.03 0.07 12.02
N VAL A 52 -3.58 -1.09 11.64
CA VAL A 52 -4.52 -1.84 12.49
C VAL A 52 -3.89 -2.19 13.84
N LYS A 53 -2.66 -2.73 13.83
CA LYS A 53 -1.93 -3.06 15.07
C LYS A 53 -1.63 -1.86 15.97
N ALA A 54 -1.48 -0.67 15.40
CA ALA A 54 -1.24 0.55 16.17
C ALA A 54 -2.53 1.12 16.81
N LEU A 55 -3.70 0.64 16.36
CA LEU A 55 -5.01 1.04 16.86
C LEU A 55 -5.62 0.03 17.85
N GLU A 56 -5.13 -1.22 17.85
CA GLU A 56 -5.40 -2.26 18.86
C GLU A 56 -4.71 -1.94 20.19
#